data_AF-A0A1N6J030-F1
#
_entry.id   AF-A0A1N6J030-F1
#
_cell.length_a   1.000
_cell.length_b   1.000
_cell.length_c   1.000
_cell.angle_alpha   90.00
_cell.angle_beta   90.00
_cell.angle_gamma   90.00
#
_symmetry.space_group_name_H-M   'P 1'
#
loop_
_entity.id
_entity.type
_entity.pdbx_description
1 polymer ?
#
loop_
_entity_poly.entity_id
_entity_poly.type
_entity_poly.pdbx_seq_one_letter_code
_entity_poly.pdbx_strand_id
1 'polypeptide(L)'
;MNKPTLRKNEIAEKYLTFLDRHIDDVIKGKEQEFFRIKHIASTLAASHTHFTDTIKKVLGKYPCFFYDEKIIKKLKICLGKKICNQVLLPKN
;
A
#
# COMPACT_ATOMS: atom_id res chain seq x y z
N MET A 1 7.60 -22.94 15.36
CA MET A 1 7.13 -21.60 14.90
C MET A 1 5.65 -21.45 15.23
N ASN A 2 5.23 -20.38 15.92
CA ASN A 2 3.81 -20.17 16.26
C ASN A 2 3.06 -19.52 15.09
N LYS A 3 2.14 -20.28 14.47
CA LYS A 3 1.29 -19.85 13.35
C LYS A 3 0.50 -18.57 13.72
N PRO A 4 0.36 -17.58 12.81
CA PRO A 4 -0.50 -16.42 13.06
C PRO A 4 -1.95 -16.83 13.30
N THR A 5 -2.66 -16.10 14.15
CA THR A 5 -4.09 -16.32 14.41
C THR A 5 -4.93 -15.81 13.25
N LEU A 6 -6.18 -16.27 13.12
CA LEU A 6 -7.11 -15.81 12.08
C LEU A 6 -7.22 -14.27 12.05
N ARG A 7 -7.44 -13.64 13.21
CA ARG A 7 -7.45 -12.18 13.36
C ARG A 7 -6.21 -11.47 12.81
N LYS A 8 -5.02 -12.07 12.99
CA LYS A 8 -3.76 -11.47 12.52
C LYS A 8 -3.67 -11.52 10.99
N ASN A 9 -4.14 -12.62 10.39
CA ASN A 9 -4.24 -12.73 8.94
C ASN A 9 -5.24 -11.71 8.39
N GLU A 10 -6.41 -11.57 9.03
CA GLU A 10 -7.42 -10.57 8.63
C GLU A 10 -6.87 -9.14 8.68
N ILE A 11 -6.08 -8.78 9.71
CA ILE A 11 -5.43 -7.47 9.80
C ILE A 11 -4.45 -7.27 8.64
N ALA A 12 -3.67 -8.30 8.30
CA ALA A 12 -2.71 -8.23 7.19
C ALA A 12 -3.40 -8.12 5.82
N GLU A 13 -4.47 -8.87 5.60
CA GLU A 13 -5.28 -8.79 4.38
C GLU A 13 -5.94 -7.42 4.23
N LYS A 14 -6.62 -6.94 5.29
CA LYS A 14 -7.23 -5.60 5.30
C LYS A 14 -6.19 -4.51 5.07
N TYR A 15 -4.98 -4.66 5.59
CA TYR A 15 -3.89 -3.74 5.31
C TYR A 15 -3.53 -3.70 3.83
N LEU A 16 -3.29 -4.86 3.21
CA LEU A 16 -2.93 -4.91 1.79
C LEU A 16 -4.03 -4.33 0.90
N THR A 17 -5.29 -4.65 1.18
CA THR A 17 -6.46 -4.05 0.48
C THR A 17 -6.54 -2.54 0.68
N PHE A 18 -6.29 -2.07 1.91
CA PHE A 18 -6.25 -0.64 2.21
C PHE A 18 -5.18 0.07 1.37
N LEU A 19 -3.98 -0.53 1.23
CA LEU A 19 -2.91 0.07 0.42
C LEU A 19 -3.31 0.24 -1.04
N ASP A 20 -3.91 -0.80 -1.63
CA ASP A 20 -4.31 -0.77 -3.03
C ASP A 20 -5.35 0.33 -3.29
N ARG A 21 -6.34 0.45 -2.41
CA ARG A 21 -7.35 1.51 -2.48
C ARG A 21 -6.74 2.90 -2.26
N HIS A 22 -6.02 3.10 -1.15
CA HIS A 22 -5.48 4.41 -0.76
C HIS A 22 -4.54 4.98 -1.82
N ILE A 23 -3.61 4.16 -2.32
CA ILE A 23 -2.63 4.60 -3.32
C ILE A 23 -3.34 4.94 -4.64
N ASP A 24 -4.35 4.16 -5.05
CA ASP A 24 -5.15 4.48 -6.24
C ASP A 24 -5.97 5.76 -6.07
N ASP A 25 -6.54 5.99 -4.88
CA ASP A 25 -7.30 7.20 -4.58
C ASP A 25 -6.39 8.44 -4.60
N VAL A 26 -5.16 8.36 -4.08
CA VAL A 26 -4.16 9.45 -4.19
C VAL A 26 -3.78 9.71 -5.65
N ILE A 27 -3.48 8.66 -6.44
CA ILE A 27 -3.10 8.82 -7.85
C ILE A 27 -4.23 9.41 -8.69
N LYS A 28 -5.49 9.11 -8.35
CA LYS A 28 -6.68 9.66 -9.00
C LYS A 28 -7.06 11.06 -8.49
N GLY A 29 -6.33 11.60 -7.51
CA GLY A 29 -6.62 12.91 -6.90
C GLY A 29 -7.86 12.92 -6.01
N LYS A 30 -8.34 11.76 -5.55
CA LYS A 30 -9.45 11.65 -4.59
C LYS A 30 -9.00 11.89 -3.15
N GLU A 31 -7.79 11.48 -2.83
CA GLU A 31 -7.11 11.74 -1.57
C GLU A 31 -5.94 12.69 -1.83
N GLN A 32 -5.78 13.73 -1.00
CA GLN A 32 -4.73 14.73 -1.21
C GLN A 32 -3.37 14.30 -0.68
N GLU A 33 -3.33 13.36 0.26
CA GLU A 33 -2.11 13.00 0.99
C GLU A 33 -1.96 11.48 1.20
N PHE A 34 -0.70 11.03 1.29
CA PHE A 34 -0.39 9.67 1.70
C PHE A 34 -0.56 9.51 3.22
N PHE A 35 -1.29 8.48 3.63
CA PHE A 35 -1.48 8.20 5.04
C PHE A 35 -0.20 7.65 5.68
N ARG A 36 0.08 8.11 6.91
CA ARG A 36 1.11 7.52 7.76
C ARG A 36 0.66 6.17 8.31
N ILE A 37 1.60 5.25 8.54
CA ILE A 37 1.31 3.91 9.12
C ILE A 37 0.50 3.99 10.41
N LYS A 38 0.73 5.00 11.26
CA LYS A 38 -0.07 5.22 12.47
C LYS A 38 -1.55 5.48 12.18
N HIS A 39 -1.87 6.26 11.15
CA HIS A 39 -3.26 6.52 10.75
C HIS A 39 -3.91 5.25 10.21
N ILE A 40 -3.19 4.48 9.39
CA ILE A 40 -3.66 3.20 8.85
C ILE A 40 -3.96 2.21 9.98
N ALA A 41 -3.09 2.12 10.99
CA ALA A 41 -3.30 1.27 12.15
C ALA A 41 -4.61 1.63 12.90
N SER A 42 -4.86 2.93 13.12
CA SER A 42 -6.11 3.41 13.72
C SER A 42 -7.33 3.05 12.88
N THR A 43 -7.29 3.22 11.57
CA THR A 43 -8.38 2.83 10.65
C THR A 43 -8.68 1.34 10.69
N LEU A 44 -7.66 0.51 10.93
CA LEU A 44 -7.79 -0.94 11.04
C LEU A 44 -8.06 -1.43 12.48
N ALA A 45 -8.41 -0.51 13.39
CA ALA A 45 -8.70 -0.78 14.80
C ALA A 45 -7.57 -1.52 15.55
N ALA A 46 -6.31 -1.21 15.23
CA ALA A 46 -5.13 -1.76 15.87
C ALA A 46 -4.23 -0.65 16.42
N SER A 47 -3.60 -0.88 17.58
CA SER A 47 -2.54 0.02 18.04
C SER A 47 -1.36 -0.04 17.08
N HIS A 48 -0.60 1.05 16.96
CA HIS A 48 0.52 1.13 16.01
C HIS A 48 1.55 0.01 16.20
N THR A 49 1.91 -0.30 17.46
CA THR A 49 2.83 -1.39 17.80
C THR A 49 2.24 -2.75 17.42
N HIS A 50 1.00 -3.03 17.84
CA HIS A 50 0.34 -4.31 17.54
C HIS A 50 0.19 -4.53 16.03
N PHE A 51 -0.16 -3.47 15.31
CA PHE A 51 -0.27 -3.48 13.85
C PHE A 51 1.07 -3.83 13.21
N THR A 52 2.14 -3.11 13.56
CA THR A 52 3.48 -3.31 13.00
C THR A 52 4.00 -4.73 13.25
N ASP A 53 3.84 -5.23 14.47
CA ASP A 53 4.23 -6.59 14.84
C ASP A 53 3.40 -7.65 14.12
N THR A 54 2.09 -7.39 13.97
CA THR A 54 1.18 -8.29 13.27
C THR A 54 1.55 -8.42 11.80
N ILE A 55 1.79 -7.29 11.11
CA ILE A 55 2.22 -7.29 9.71
C ILE A 55 3.57 -8.01 9.55
N LYS A 56 4.57 -7.70 10.39
CA LYS A 56 5.87 -8.40 10.35
C LYS A 56 5.72 -9.90 10.58
N LYS A 57 4.88 -10.31 11.54
CA LYS A 57 4.68 -11.72 11.87
C LYS A 57 3.95 -12.50 10.77
N VAL A 58 2.99 -11.88 10.08
CA VAL A 58 2.18 -12.53 9.05
C VAL A 58 2.86 -12.50 7.69
N LEU A 59 3.41 -11.34 7.29
CA LEU A 59 3.95 -11.11 5.94
C LEU A 59 5.49 -11.14 5.88
N GLY A 60 6.17 -11.28 7.02
CA GLY A 60 7.63 -11.40 7.10
C GLY A 60 8.40 -10.07 6.99
N LYS A 61 7.72 -8.96 6.66
CA LYS A 61 8.34 -7.63 6.50
C LYS A 61 7.54 -6.55 7.24
N TYR A 62 8.20 -5.44 7.56
CA TYR A 62 7.54 -4.30 8.19
C TYR A 62 6.55 -3.61 7.24
N PRO A 63 5.50 -2.94 7.76
CA PRO A 63 4.51 -2.24 6.93
C PRO A 63 5.11 -1.30 5.88
N CYS A 64 6.13 -0.51 6.23
CA CYS A 64 6.77 0.42 5.30
C CYS A 64 7.25 -0.24 4.01
N PHE A 65 7.79 -1.47 4.09
CA PHE A 65 8.24 -2.21 2.91
C PHE A 65 7.14 -2.35 1.85
N PHE A 66 5.94 -2.78 2.26
CA PHE A 66 4.81 -2.98 1.34
C PHE A 66 4.25 -1.66 0.83
N TYR A 67 4.27 -0.63 1.69
CA TYR A 67 3.84 0.71 1.33
C TYR A 67 4.71 1.30 0.22
N ASP A 68 6.02 1.32 0.45
CA ASP A 68 7.01 1.89 -0.47
C ASP A 68 7.05 1.10 -1.78
N GLU A 69 7.02 -0.24 -1.70
CA GLU A 69 6.99 -1.10 -2.88
C GLU A 69 5.77 -0.81 -3.77
N LYS A 70 4.58 -0.67 -3.19
CA LYS A 70 3.36 -0.37 -3.97
C LYS A 70 3.41 1.02 -4.59
N ILE A 71 3.91 2.03 -3.87
CA ILE A 71 4.09 3.39 -4.41
C ILE A 71 5.06 3.35 -5.59
N ILE A 72 6.25 2.75 -5.41
CA ILE A 72 7.26 2.64 -6.48
C ILE A 72 6.70 1.90 -7.69
N LYS A 73 5.96 0.80 -7.48
CA LYS A 73 5.33 0.03 -8.55
C LYS A 73 4.32 0.88 -9.33
N LYS A 74 3.47 1.64 -8.64
CA LYS A 74 2.49 2.52 -9.28
C LYS A 74 3.16 3.67 -10.02
N LEU A 75 4.19 4.29 -9.44
CA LEU A 75 4.98 5.33 -10.10
C LEU A 75 5.64 4.82 -11.38
N LYS A 76 6.26 3.63 -11.36
CA LYS A 76 6.82 3.00 -12.57
C LYS A 76 5.76 2.80 -13.66
N ILE A 77 4.57 2.34 -13.29
CA ILE A 77 3.46 2.18 -14.23
C ILE A 77 3.00 3.54 -14.79
N CYS A 78 2.83 4.56 -13.94
CA CYS A 78 2.39 5.89 -14.34
C CYS A 78 3.43 6.59 -15.23
N LEU A 79 4.71 6.52 -14.88
CA LEU A 79 5.82 7.06 -15.68
C LEU A 79 5.98 6.30 -16.99
N GLY A 80 5.93 4.96 -16.95
CA GLY A 80 5.94 4.13 -18.17
C GLY A 80 4.77 4.43 -19.10
N LYS A 81 3.56 4.65 -18.57
CA LYS A 81 2.39 5.09 -19.34
C LYS A 81 2.56 6.48 -19.93
N LYS A 82 3.12 7.45 -19.20
CA LYS A 82 3.43 8.78 -19.76
C LYS A 82 4.41 8.67 -20.92
N ILE A 83 5.47 7.89 -20.77
CA ILE A 83 6.46 7.64 -21.83
C ILE A 83 5.80 6.94 -23.03
N CYS A 84 4.95 5.94 -22.81
CA CYS A 84 4.25 5.22 -23.89
C CYS A 84 3.23 6.11 -24.62
N ASN A 85 2.49 6.97 -23.91
CA ASN A 85 1.58 7.96 -24.50
C ASN A 85 2.32 9.06 -25.27
N GLN A 86 3.56 9.38 -24.90
CA GLN A 86 4.37 10.40 -25.58
C GLN A 86 5.11 9.87 -26.81
N VAL A 87 5.32 8.55 -26.90
CA VAL A 87 5.98 7.86 -28.03
C VAL A 87 4.99 7.38 -29.10
N LEU A 88 3.67 7.47 -28.87
CA LEU A 88 2.63 7.00 -29.79
C LEU A 88 1.75 8.09 -30.44
N LEU A 89 2.18 9.36 -30.43
CA LEU A 89 1.58 10.34 -31.34
C LEU A 89 2.38 10.36 -32.65
N PRO A 90 1.79 9.98 -33.80
CA PRO A 90 2.44 10.23 -35.08
C PRO A 90 2.66 11.74 -35.20
N LYS A 91 3.91 12.13 -35.47
CA LYS A 91 4.23 13.49 -35.88
C LYS A 91 3.51 13.73 -37.21
N ASN A 92 2.38 14.43 -37.17
CA ASN A 92 1.81 15.12 -38.31
C ASN A 92 2.06 16.61 -38.14
#